data_AF-A0A0P7XTT3-F1
#
_entry.id   AF-A0A0P7XTT3-F1
#
_cell.length_a   1.000
_cell.length_b   1.000
_cell.length_c   1.000
_cell.angle_alpha   90.00
_cell.angle_beta   90.00
_cell.angle_gamma   90.00
#
_symmetry.space_group_name_H-M   'P 1'
#
loop_
_entity.id
_entity.type
_entity.pdbx_description
1 polymer ?
#
loop_
_entity_poly.entity_id
_entity_poly.type
_entity_poly.pdbx_seq_one_letter_code
_entity_poly.pdbx_strand_id
1 'polypeptide(L)'
;METVERLRLHEGKVIKDRRHHLRTYPNCFVAKELIDWLIAHKEASDRETAIKIMQKLLDQSIIHHVCDEHKEFKDTKLFYRFRKDDGTFPLDNEAKVFLRGQRLYEKLMNMENSLLQTREEEGSRYDRTLVGSDFVDWLLQEGEVTSREEAEQLVTNKHHFVDGGLLYQFRMNFRRRRRLMEVLSDRCRTIPESQDSPFCLRKQNSDGGKTSFLSGTRS
;
A
#
# COMPACT_ATOMS: atom_id res chain seq x y z
N MET A 1 0.78 3.37 1.66
CA MET A 1 1.52 4.00 2.75
C MET A 1 2.62 4.92 2.23
N GLU A 2 3.40 4.49 1.25
CA GLU A 2 4.57 5.23 0.77
C GLU A 2 4.22 6.63 0.20
N THR A 3 3.09 6.80 -0.47
CA THR A 3 2.70 8.08 -1.09
C THR A 3 2.30 9.15 -0.07
N VAL A 4 1.50 8.83 0.96
CA VAL A 4 0.99 9.84 1.91
C VAL A 4 2.07 10.33 2.88
N GLU A 5 2.91 9.43 3.40
CA GLU A 5 4.04 9.82 4.28
C GLU A 5 5.10 10.60 3.49
N ARG A 6 5.40 10.17 2.26
CA ARG A 6 6.29 10.89 1.35
C ARG A 6 5.74 12.25 0.94
N LEU A 7 4.43 12.37 0.68
CA LEU A 7 3.76 13.65 0.40
C LEU A 7 3.96 14.61 1.59
N ARG A 8 3.83 14.14 2.84
CA ARG A 8 4.09 14.96 4.03
C ARG A 8 5.54 15.41 4.16
N LEU A 9 6.51 14.55 3.81
CA LEU A 9 7.93 14.91 3.82
C LEU A 9 8.29 15.92 2.72
N HIS A 10 7.64 15.86 1.56
CA HIS A 10 7.75 16.86 0.50
C HIS A 10 7.04 18.18 0.87
N GLU A 11 5.82 18.12 1.41
CA GLU A 11 5.07 19.27 1.91
C GLU A 11 5.83 19.98 3.04
N GLY A 12 6.46 19.20 3.93
CA GLY A 12 7.36 19.70 4.98
C GLY A 12 8.71 20.21 4.47
N LYS A 13 8.98 20.17 3.16
CA LYS A 13 10.24 20.57 2.50
C LYS A 13 11.48 19.84 3.06
N VAL A 14 11.29 18.66 3.65
CA VAL A 14 12.38 17.84 4.21
C VAL A 14 13.16 17.17 3.08
N ILE A 15 12.45 16.66 2.07
CA ILE A 15 13.04 16.08 0.87
C ILE A 15 13.22 17.18 -0.19
N LYS A 16 14.47 17.43 -0.58
CA LYS A 16 14.85 18.45 -1.57
C LYS A 16 16.28 18.25 -2.05
N ASP A 17 16.61 18.87 -3.17
CA ASP A 17 17.97 18.88 -3.70
C ASP A 17 18.90 19.67 -2.77
N ARG A 18 20.08 19.12 -2.50
CA ARG A 18 21.10 19.77 -1.68
C ARG A 18 22.46 19.72 -2.35
N ARG A 19 23.25 20.78 -2.21
CA ARG A 19 24.60 20.88 -2.77
C ARG A 19 25.66 20.77 -1.67
N HIS A 20 26.66 19.92 -1.86
CA HIS A 20 27.79 19.75 -0.95
C HIS A 20 29.06 19.40 -1.74
N HIS A 21 30.20 20.04 -1.42
CA HIS A 21 31.48 19.92 -2.13
C HIS A 21 31.34 19.84 -3.65
N LEU A 22 30.72 20.87 -4.25
CA LEU A 22 30.49 21.00 -5.69
C LEU A 22 29.55 19.97 -6.33
N ARG A 23 29.07 18.97 -5.58
CA ARG A 23 28.11 17.97 -6.05
C ARG A 23 26.69 18.31 -5.60
N THR A 24 25.73 18.13 -6.50
CA THR A 24 24.30 18.23 -6.18
C THR A 24 23.75 16.83 -5.94
N TYR A 25 23.06 16.66 -4.82
CA TYR A 25 22.37 15.45 -4.42
C TYR A 25 20.86 15.69 -4.55
N PRO A 26 20.21 15.18 -5.60
CA PRO A 26 18.79 15.37 -5.77
C PRO A 26 17.97 14.54 -4.78
N ASN A 27 16.75 14.99 -4.48
CA ASN A 27 15.74 14.27 -3.69
C ASN A 27 16.27 13.67 -2.37
N CYS A 28 17.18 14.35 -1.68
CA CYS A 28 17.75 13.86 -0.43
C CYS A 28 17.10 14.52 0.79
N PHE A 29 17.45 14.03 1.98
CA PHE A 29 17.11 14.64 3.26
C PHE A 29 18.30 14.59 4.21
N VAL A 30 18.36 15.54 5.14
CA VAL A 30 19.35 15.53 6.23
C VAL A 30 18.79 14.70 7.37
N ALA A 31 19.55 13.70 7.86
CA ALA A 31 19.08 12.81 8.92
C ALA A 31 18.57 13.58 10.14
N LYS A 32 19.34 14.55 10.63
CA LYS A 32 18.92 15.39 11.77
C LYS A 32 17.61 16.15 11.54
N GLU A 33 17.45 16.77 10.38
CA GLU A 33 16.22 17.51 10.04
C GLU A 33 15.00 16.58 9.96
N LEU A 34 15.19 15.37 9.41
CA LEU A 34 14.12 14.38 9.35
C LEU A 34 13.70 13.91 10.74
N ILE A 35 14.66 13.64 11.63
CA ILE A 35 14.37 13.23 13.01
C ILE A 35 13.62 14.32 13.76
N ASP A 36 14.04 15.58 13.63
CA ASP A 36 13.33 16.73 14.21
C ASP A 36 11.88 16.80 13.69
N TRP A 37 11.69 16.60 12.38
CA TRP A 37 10.38 16.60 11.75
C TRP A 37 9.48 15.47 12.26
N LEU A 38 10.00 14.24 12.38
CA LEU A 38 9.24 13.07 12.87
C LEU A 38 8.72 13.29 14.29
N ILE A 39 9.53 13.88 15.18
CA ILE A 39 9.13 14.21 16.54
C ILE A 39 8.09 15.32 16.54
N ALA A 40 8.33 16.42 15.80
CA ALA A 40 7.42 17.57 15.74
C ALA A 40 6.01 17.19 15.24
N HIS A 41 5.92 16.21 14.34
CA HIS A 41 4.67 15.73 13.76
C HIS A 41 4.08 14.52 14.50
N LYS A 42 4.67 14.12 15.63
CA LYS A 42 4.24 12.96 16.45
C LYS A 42 4.23 11.63 15.68
N GLU A 43 5.09 11.51 14.66
CA GLU A 43 5.32 10.26 13.93
C GLU A 43 6.25 9.32 14.72
N ALA A 44 7.03 9.87 15.66
CA ALA A 44 7.79 9.14 16.67
C ALA A 44 7.60 9.75 18.07
N SER A 45 7.66 8.94 19.12
CA SER A 45 7.54 9.39 20.52
C SER A 45 8.73 10.21 21.00
N ASP A 46 9.92 9.84 20.52
CA ASP A 46 11.20 10.40 20.94
C ASP A 46 12.27 10.18 19.86
N ARG A 47 13.43 10.80 20.05
CA ARG A 47 14.56 10.76 19.11
C ARG A 47 15.15 9.37 18.93
N GLU A 48 15.22 8.57 19.99
CA GLU A 48 15.76 7.21 19.92
C GLU A 48 14.85 6.30 19.10
N THR A 49 13.53 6.41 19.32
CA THR A 49 12.50 5.72 18.56
C THR A 49 12.57 6.13 17.09
N ALA A 50 12.69 7.42 16.78
CA ALA A 50 12.86 7.91 15.42
C ALA A 50 14.12 7.32 14.74
N ILE A 51 15.26 7.27 15.43
CA ILE A 51 16.48 6.64 14.93
C ILE A 51 16.28 5.15 14.65
N LYS A 52 15.65 4.40 15.58
CA LYS A 52 15.34 2.97 15.39
C LYS A 52 14.45 2.74 14.17
N ILE A 53 13.45 3.60 13.97
CA ILE A 53 12.59 3.55 12.79
C ILE A 53 13.42 3.76 11.52
N MET A 54 14.23 4.82 11.46
CA MET A 54 15.05 5.12 10.29
C MET A 54 16.12 4.05 10.02
N GLN A 55 16.70 3.46 11.07
CA GLN A 55 17.61 2.32 10.96
C GLN A 55 16.92 1.12 10.30
N LYS A 56 15.70 0.79 10.72
CA LYS A 56 14.96 -0.31 10.07
C LYS A 56 14.68 -0.03 8.59
N LEU A 57 14.35 1.21 8.23
CA LEU A 57 14.19 1.59 6.83
C LEU A 57 15.50 1.47 6.03
N LEU A 58 16.64 1.75 6.66
CA LEU A 58 17.98 1.55 6.08
C LEU A 58 18.28 0.06 5.88
N ASP A 59 18.03 -0.77 6.90
CA ASP A 59 18.25 -2.22 6.89
C ASP A 59 17.38 -2.91 5.83
N GLN A 60 16.14 -2.44 5.65
CA GLN A 60 15.21 -2.90 4.61
C GLN A 60 15.50 -2.30 3.22
N SER A 61 16.60 -1.56 3.06
CA SER A 61 16.98 -0.91 1.80
C SER A 61 15.93 0.05 1.26
N ILE A 62 15.04 0.61 2.10
CA ILE A 62 14.06 1.63 1.70
C ILE A 62 14.75 2.98 1.54
N ILE A 63 15.68 3.28 2.44
CA ILE A 63 16.56 4.45 2.34
C ILE A 63 18.03 4.01 2.30
N HIS A 64 18.90 4.93 1.90
CA HIS A 64 20.35 4.74 1.94
C HIS A 64 21.08 6.06 2.15
N HIS A 65 22.33 5.99 2.64
CA HIS A 65 23.23 7.13 2.62
C HIS A 65 23.58 7.46 1.17
N VAL A 66 23.60 8.74 0.78
CA VAL A 66 23.78 9.14 -0.63
C VAL A 66 25.10 8.67 -1.27
N CYS A 67 26.10 8.28 -0.48
CA CYS A 67 27.35 7.67 -0.94
C CYS A 67 27.47 6.18 -0.57
N ASP A 68 26.45 5.56 0.03
CA ASP A 68 26.44 4.18 0.56
C ASP A 68 27.57 3.83 1.58
N GLU A 69 28.29 4.84 2.08
CA GLU A 69 29.38 4.69 3.07
C GLU A 69 28.93 4.35 4.50
N HIS A 70 27.63 4.44 4.82
CA HIS A 70 27.12 4.28 6.17
C HIS A 70 26.01 3.23 6.23
N LYS A 71 26.30 2.12 6.92
CA LYS A 71 25.35 1.02 7.19
C LYS A 71 24.45 1.29 8.41
N GLU A 72 24.85 2.22 9.26
CA GLU A 72 24.06 2.68 10.41
C GLU A 72 23.47 4.06 10.10
N PHE A 73 22.22 4.26 10.49
CA PHE A 73 21.54 5.54 10.45
C PHE A 73 22.08 6.42 11.58
N LYS A 74 22.60 7.59 11.23
CA LYS A 74 23.17 8.52 12.21
C LYS A 74 22.40 9.82 12.22
N ASP A 75 21.87 10.19 13.39
CA ASP A 75 21.22 11.49 13.65
C ASP A 75 22.24 12.65 13.66
N THR A 76 22.76 12.95 12.46
CA THR A 76 23.79 13.95 12.21
C THR A 76 23.49 14.65 10.88
N LYS A 77 24.36 15.57 10.44
CA LYS A 77 24.18 16.31 9.19
C LYS A 77 24.61 15.50 7.94
N LEU A 78 24.26 14.21 7.92
CA LEU A 78 24.48 13.33 6.77
C LEU A 78 23.26 13.33 5.85
N PHE A 79 23.50 13.07 4.57
CA PHE A 79 22.45 12.99 3.56
C PHE A 79 22.04 11.56 3.32
N TYR A 80 20.74 11.32 3.38
CA TYR A 80 20.12 10.07 3.01
C TYR A 80 19.09 10.32 1.91
N ARG A 81 18.70 9.26 1.21
CA ARG A 81 17.73 9.28 0.12
C ARG A 81 16.88 8.02 0.16
N PHE A 82 15.64 8.09 -0.32
CA PHE A 82 14.85 6.89 -0.61
C PHE A 82 15.38 6.20 -1.88
N ARG A 83 15.65 4.90 -1.82
CA ARG A 83 16.16 4.15 -2.98
C ARG A 83 15.22 4.20 -4.19
N LYS A 84 13.93 4.48 -3.97
CA LYS A 84 12.96 4.69 -5.06
C LYS A 84 13.31 5.90 -5.92
N ASP A 85 13.94 6.93 -5.34
CA ASP A 85 14.25 8.20 -6.01
C ASP A 85 15.43 8.12 -6.98
N ASP A 86 16.25 7.07 -6.88
CA ASP A 86 17.32 6.79 -7.84
C ASP A 86 17.22 5.40 -8.47
N GLY A 87 16.07 4.74 -8.34
CA GLY A 87 15.78 3.46 -8.98
C GLY A 87 16.52 2.27 -8.38
N THR A 88 17.16 2.43 -7.22
CA THR A 88 17.92 1.36 -6.56
C THR A 88 17.09 0.53 -5.58
N PHE A 89 15.78 0.78 -5.46
CA PHE A 89 14.94 0.10 -4.48
C PHE A 89 14.78 -1.38 -4.84
N PRO A 90 15.23 -2.33 -3.99
CA PRO A 90 15.08 -3.76 -4.26
C PRO A 90 13.64 -4.16 -3.99
N LEU A 91 12.77 -3.93 -4.97
CA LEU A 91 11.40 -4.41 -4.91
C LEU A 91 11.41 -5.90 -5.26
N ASP A 92 11.16 -6.76 -4.27
CA ASP A 92 10.69 -8.10 -4.56
C ASP A 92 9.31 -8.03 -5.28
N ASN A 93 8.90 -9.14 -5.89
CA ASN A 93 7.67 -9.16 -6.69
C ASN A 93 6.43 -8.84 -5.83
N GLU A 94 6.43 -9.16 -4.53
CA GLU A 94 5.30 -8.90 -3.63
C GLU A 94 5.17 -7.39 -3.33
N ALA A 95 6.28 -6.70 -3.06
CA ALA A 95 6.30 -5.26 -2.86
C ALA A 95 5.91 -4.48 -4.13
N LYS A 96 6.32 -4.96 -5.31
CA LYS A 96 5.87 -4.37 -6.61
C LYS A 96 4.36 -4.46 -6.74
N VAL A 97 3.80 -5.64 -6.48
CA VAL A 97 2.34 -5.88 -6.57
C VAL A 97 1.59 -5.01 -5.56
N PHE A 98 2.09 -4.91 -4.32
CA PHE A 98 1.48 -4.06 -3.30
C PHE A 98 1.47 -2.58 -3.69
N LEU A 99 2.62 -2.02 -4.11
CA LEU A 99 2.73 -0.62 -4.50
C LEU A 99 1.88 -0.30 -5.72
N ARG A 100 1.83 -1.22 -6.69
CA ARG A 100 0.94 -1.11 -7.85
C ARG A 100 -0.52 -1.10 -7.41
N GLY A 101 -0.94 -2.06 -6.57
CA GLY A 101 -2.30 -2.13 -6.03
C GLY A 101 -2.70 -0.87 -5.26
N GLN A 102 -1.78 -0.30 -4.48
CA GLN A 102 -2.02 0.97 -3.78
C GLN A 102 -2.23 2.13 -4.76
N ARG A 103 -1.37 2.26 -5.79
CA ARG A 103 -1.51 3.31 -6.81
C ARG A 103 -2.85 3.23 -7.54
N LEU A 104 -3.25 2.02 -7.94
CA LEU A 104 -4.53 1.78 -8.60
C LEU A 104 -5.70 2.16 -7.69
N TYR A 105 -5.65 1.78 -6.41
CA TYR A 105 -6.67 2.14 -5.43
C TYR A 105 -6.79 3.66 -5.25
N GLU A 106 -5.67 4.39 -5.16
CA GLU A 106 -5.67 5.85 -5.03
C GLU A 106 -6.30 6.53 -6.26
N LYS A 107 -6.01 6.04 -7.48
CA LYS A 107 -6.67 6.52 -8.70
C LYS A 107 -8.18 6.29 -8.67
N LEU A 108 -8.61 5.06 -8.35
CA LEU A 108 -10.03 4.70 -8.28
C LEU A 108 -10.82 5.53 -7.25
N MET A 109 -10.20 5.88 -6.13
CA MET A 109 -10.84 6.66 -5.06
C MET A 109 -10.96 8.15 -5.40
N ASN A 110 -10.10 8.66 -6.27
CA ASN A 110 -10.08 10.08 -6.66
C ASN A 110 -10.87 10.36 -7.95
N MET A 111 -11.46 9.34 -8.58
CA MET A 111 -12.33 9.49 -9.75
C MET A 111 -13.73 9.98 -9.35
N GLU A 112 -14.27 10.96 -10.08
CA GLU A 112 -15.64 11.47 -9.90
C GLU A 112 -16.71 10.39 -10.12
N ASN A 113 -16.43 9.41 -10.99
CA ASN A 113 -17.26 8.23 -11.22
C ASN A 113 -16.52 6.97 -10.78
N SER A 114 -16.31 6.81 -9.48
CA SER A 114 -15.57 5.66 -8.96
C SER A 114 -16.26 4.34 -9.35
N LEU A 115 -15.47 3.40 -9.90
CA LEU A 115 -15.92 2.04 -10.18
C LEU A 115 -16.27 1.28 -8.89
N LEU A 116 -15.74 1.73 -7.75
CA LEU A 116 -16.02 1.16 -6.44
C LEU A 116 -17.41 1.55 -5.97
N GLN A 117 -18.36 0.63 -6.11
CA GLN A 117 -19.75 0.88 -5.80
C GLN A 117 -20.28 -0.09 -4.76
N THR A 118 -21.38 0.29 -4.11
CA THR A 118 -22.20 -0.64 -3.35
C THR A 118 -23.12 -1.37 -4.32
N ARG A 119 -23.12 -2.71 -4.28
CA ARG A 119 -23.95 -3.56 -5.13
C ARG A 119 -24.71 -4.58 -4.28
N GLU A 120 -25.86 -5.04 -4.74
CA GLU A 120 -26.68 -6.03 -4.06
C GLU A 120 -26.82 -7.28 -4.94
N GLU A 121 -26.52 -8.45 -4.39
CA GLU A 121 -26.58 -9.74 -5.09
C GLU A 121 -27.20 -10.77 -4.14
N GLU A 122 -28.24 -11.48 -4.61
CA GLU A 122 -28.97 -12.49 -3.82
C GLU A 122 -29.47 -11.98 -2.44
N GLY A 123 -29.84 -10.69 -2.36
CA GLY A 123 -30.28 -10.04 -1.11
C GLY A 123 -29.15 -9.70 -0.14
N SER A 124 -27.90 -9.89 -0.54
CA SER A 124 -26.71 -9.49 0.21
C SER A 124 -26.12 -8.22 -0.39
N ARG A 125 -25.83 -7.22 0.47
CA ARG A 125 -25.22 -5.96 0.05
C ARG A 125 -23.70 -6.02 0.20
N TYR A 126 -23.00 -5.68 -0.88
CA TYR A 126 -21.55 -5.65 -0.98
C TYR A 126 -21.07 -4.23 -1.28
N ASP A 127 -20.45 -3.60 -0.28
CA ASP A 127 -19.89 -2.26 -0.45
C ASP A 127 -18.51 -2.31 -1.11
N ARG A 128 -18.20 -1.29 -1.94
CA ARG A 128 -16.90 -1.09 -2.60
C ARG A 128 -16.48 -2.28 -3.46
N THR A 129 -17.42 -2.78 -4.25
CA THR A 129 -17.21 -3.81 -5.24
C THR A 129 -16.87 -3.21 -6.60
N LEU A 130 -16.11 -3.97 -7.38
CA LEU A 130 -15.81 -3.76 -8.78
C LEU A 130 -16.38 -4.93 -9.57
N VAL A 131 -16.89 -4.68 -10.77
CA VAL A 131 -17.13 -5.76 -11.73
C VAL A 131 -15.81 -6.07 -12.43
N GLY A 132 -15.48 -7.35 -12.61
CA GLY A 132 -14.23 -7.78 -13.25
C GLY A 132 -14.01 -7.12 -14.61
N SER A 133 -15.01 -7.17 -15.49
CA SER A 133 -14.94 -6.56 -16.82
C SER A 133 -14.76 -5.04 -16.80
N ASP A 134 -15.51 -4.34 -15.94
CA ASP A 134 -15.41 -2.89 -15.81
C ASP A 134 -14.02 -2.48 -15.30
N PHE A 135 -13.42 -3.29 -14.44
CA PHE A 135 -12.07 -3.06 -13.95
C PHE A 135 -11.01 -3.30 -15.03
N VAL A 136 -11.18 -4.32 -15.89
CA VAL A 136 -10.29 -4.56 -17.04
C VAL A 136 -10.36 -3.41 -18.04
N ASP A 137 -11.56 -2.95 -18.38
CA ASP A 137 -11.77 -1.81 -19.28
C ASP A 137 -11.04 -0.57 -18.78
N TRP A 138 -11.15 -0.31 -17.46
CA TRP A 138 -10.47 0.79 -16.83
C TRP A 138 -8.94 0.65 -16.83
N LEU A 139 -8.41 -0.54 -16.56
CA LEU A 139 -6.97 -0.79 -16.62
C LEU A 139 -6.40 -0.53 -18.03
N LEU A 140 -7.14 -0.90 -19.08
CA LEU A 140 -6.78 -0.62 -20.47
C LEU A 140 -6.84 0.88 -20.77
N GLN A 141 -7.90 1.56 -20.34
CA GLN A 141 -8.08 3.00 -20.55
C GLN A 141 -6.97 3.82 -19.87
N GLU A 142 -6.54 3.42 -18.68
CA GLU A 142 -5.46 4.08 -17.94
C GLU A 142 -4.06 3.72 -18.46
N GLY A 143 -3.96 2.83 -19.45
CA GLY A 143 -2.68 2.30 -19.96
C GLY A 143 -1.91 1.49 -18.91
N GLU A 144 -2.61 0.94 -17.92
CA GLU A 144 -2.01 0.11 -16.87
C GLU A 144 -1.72 -1.30 -17.38
N VAL A 145 -2.44 -1.75 -18.41
CA VAL A 145 -2.24 -3.03 -19.13
C VAL A 145 -2.43 -2.80 -20.63
N THR A 146 -1.83 -3.67 -21.44
CA THR A 146 -1.90 -3.59 -22.91
C THR A 146 -2.92 -4.54 -23.54
N SER A 147 -3.36 -5.55 -22.78
CA SER A 147 -4.38 -6.50 -23.22
C SER A 147 -5.24 -6.97 -22.03
N ARG A 148 -6.39 -7.59 -22.33
CA ARG A 148 -7.29 -8.16 -21.31
C ARG A 148 -6.64 -9.37 -20.62
N GLU A 149 -5.91 -10.18 -21.37
CA GLU A 149 -5.17 -11.34 -20.85
C GLU A 149 -4.08 -10.93 -19.87
N GLU A 150 -3.40 -9.81 -20.14
CA GLU A 150 -2.42 -9.22 -19.21
C GLU A 150 -3.12 -8.78 -17.91
N ALA A 151 -4.32 -8.20 -17.99
CA ALA A 151 -5.11 -7.77 -16.84
C ALA A 151 -5.46 -8.94 -15.90
N GLU A 152 -5.80 -10.10 -16.46
CA GLU A 152 -6.10 -11.29 -15.66
C GLU A 152 -4.86 -11.80 -14.92
N GLN A 153 -3.72 -11.89 -15.61
CA GLN A 153 -2.46 -12.29 -15.00
C GLN A 153 -1.98 -11.31 -13.93
N LEU A 154 -2.34 -10.03 -14.08
CA LEU A 154 -1.96 -8.95 -13.17
C LEU A 154 -2.53 -9.11 -11.75
N VAL A 155 -3.77 -9.58 -11.66
CA VAL A 155 -4.52 -9.62 -10.40
C VAL A 155 -4.33 -10.97 -9.68
N THR A 156 -3.87 -11.99 -10.40
CA THR A 156 -3.72 -13.34 -9.88
C THR A 156 -2.35 -13.59 -9.23
N ASN A 157 -2.33 -13.73 -7.90
CA ASN A 157 -1.26 -14.49 -7.22
C ASN A 157 -1.80 -15.68 -6.41
N LYS A 158 -3.12 -15.76 -6.11
CA LYS A 158 -3.74 -16.88 -5.37
C LYS A 158 -5.23 -17.17 -5.67
N HIS A 159 -5.98 -16.25 -6.26
CA HIS A 159 -7.39 -16.44 -6.63
C HIS A 159 -7.57 -15.98 -8.08
N HIS A 160 -8.26 -16.76 -8.91
CA HIS A 160 -8.51 -16.44 -10.31
C HIS A 160 -9.35 -15.16 -10.40
N PHE A 161 -8.73 -14.07 -10.86
CA PHE A 161 -9.46 -12.94 -11.40
C PHE A 161 -9.92 -13.33 -12.81
N VAL A 162 -11.13 -12.93 -13.17
CA VAL A 162 -11.76 -13.26 -14.44
C VAL A 162 -12.34 -11.98 -15.01
N ASP A 163 -12.02 -11.71 -16.28
CA ASP A 163 -12.69 -10.68 -17.07
C ASP A 163 -14.16 -11.09 -17.30
N GLY A 164 -15.06 -10.56 -16.47
CA GLY A 164 -16.47 -10.90 -16.51
C GLY A 164 -17.29 -10.24 -15.41
N GLY A 165 -18.54 -10.69 -15.26
CA GLY A 165 -19.54 -10.09 -14.37
C GLY A 165 -19.32 -10.30 -12.87
N LEU A 166 -18.26 -10.99 -12.46
CA LEU A 166 -18.00 -11.28 -11.05
C LEU A 166 -17.63 -10.02 -10.26
N LEU A 167 -18.10 -9.95 -9.02
CA LEU A 167 -17.78 -8.86 -8.10
C LEU A 167 -16.47 -9.12 -7.36
N TYR A 168 -15.59 -8.13 -7.36
CA TYR A 168 -14.30 -8.15 -6.68
C TYR A 168 -14.20 -7.04 -5.65
N GLN A 169 -13.48 -7.31 -4.56
CA GLN A 169 -13.14 -6.32 -3.55
C GLN A 169 -11.63 -6.33 -3.31
N PHE A 170 -11.06 -5.16 -3.04
CA PHE A 170 -9.69 -5.09 -2.56
C PHE A 170 -9.60 -5.70 -1.17
N ARG A 171 -8.93 -6.86 -1.08
CA ARG A 171 -8.70 -7.54 0.21
C ARG A 171 -7.89 -6.68 1.18
N MET A 172 -7.00 -5.83 0.66
CA MET A 172 -6.20 -4.93 1.48
C MET A 172 -6.95 -3.62 1.74
N ASN A 173 -7.04 -3.23 3.00
CA ASN A 173 -7.56 -1.93 3.38
C ASN A 173 -6.52 -0.84 3.10
N PHE A 174 -6.49 -0.36 1.86
CA PHE A 174 -5.62 0.74 1.42
C PHE A 174 -5.99 2.10 2.03
N ARG A 175 -7.17 2.24 2.66
CA ARG A 175 -7.57 3.45 3.41
C ARG A 175 -6.94 3.50 4.80
N ARG A 176 -6.60 2.36 5.38
CA ARG A 176 -5.96 2.32 6.71
C ARG A 176 -4.57 2.91 6.59
N ARG A 177 -4.44 4.15 7.06
CA ARG A 177 -3.15 4.74 7.40
C ARG A 177 -2.58 3.89 8.52
N ARG A 178 -1.61 3.02 8.22
CA ARG A 178 -0.80 2.44 9.29
C ARG A 178 0.31 3.43 9.56
N ARG A 179 0.60 3.66 10.83
CA ARG A 179 1.74 4.50 11.22
C ARG A 179 3.03 3.85 10.73
N LEU A 180 4.06 4.64 10.43
CA LEU A 180 5.42 4.15 10.15
C LEU A 180 5.85 3.05 11.14
N MET A 181 5.48 3.18 12.42
CA MET A 181 5.76 2.21 13.48
C MET A 181 5.05 0.84 13.33
N GLU A 182 3.87 0.81 12.69
CA GLU A 182 3.10 -0.42 12.42
C GLU A 182 3.71 -1.24 11.27
N VAL A 183 4.48 -0.62 10.38
CA VAL A 183 5.25 -1.30 9.31
C VAL A 183 6.38 -2.12 9.90
N LEU A 184 6.91 -1.69 11.04
CA LEU A 184 8.16 -2.16 11.62
C LEU A 184 7.98 -3.27 12.67
N SER A 185 6.75 -3.66 12.96
CA SER A 185 6.48 -4.80 13.84
C SER A 185 6.77 -6.08 13.06
N ASP A 186 7.80 -6.82 13.48
CA ASP A 186 8.50 -7.93 12.77
C ASP A 186 7.66 -9.14 12.36
N ARG A 187 6.36 -9.02 12.33
CA ARG A 187 5.51 -10.02 11.72
C ARG A 187 4.39 -9.32 10.97
N CYS A 188 4.42 -9.47 9.65
CA CYS A 188 3.20 -9.81 8.92
C CYS A 188 2.69 -11.18 9.44
N ARG A 189 2.42 -11.28 10.75
CA ARG A 189 1.48 -12.26 11.29
C ARG A 189 0.23 -11.93 10.52
N THR A 190 -0.35 -12.92 9.86
CA THR A 190 -1.78 -12.93 9.51
C THR A 190 -2.49 -12.10 10.56
N ILE A 191 -2.85 -10.87 10.17
CA ILE A 191 -3.31 -9.86 11.12
C ILE A 191 -4.52 -10.50 11.77
N PRO A 192 -4.57 -10.66 13.10
CA PRO A 192 -5.77 -11.14 13.75
C PRO A 192 -6.90 -10.24 13.24
N GLU A 193 -7.95 -10.86 12.70
CA GLU A 193 -9.20 -10.19 12.40
C GLU A 193 -9.73 -9.59 13.71
N SER A 194 -9.16 -8.46 14.15
CA SER A 194 -9.67 -7.73 15.29
C SER A 194 -11.09 -7.34 14.93
N GLN A 195 -11.99 -7.49 15.90
CA GLN A 195 -13.45 -7.50 15.80
C GLN A 195 -14.12 -6.26 15.13
N ASP A 196 -13.31 -5.32 14.63
CA ASP A 196 -13.70 -4.14 13.85
C ASP A 196 -13.25 -4.18 12.38
N SER A 197 -12.89 -5.34 11.83
CA SER A 197 -12.63 -5.47 10.39
C SER A 197 -13.94 -5.77 9.63
N PRO A 198 -14.52 -4.83 8.87
CA PRO A 198 -15.77 -5.05 8.12
C PRO A 198 -15.56 -5.87 6.82
N PHE A 199 -14.41 -6.50 6.65
CA PHE A 199 -13.98 -7.13 5.39
C PHE A 199 -13.91 -8.66 5.43
N CYS A 200 -14.42 -9.26 6.49
CA CYS A 200 -14.63 -10.70 6.56
C CYS A 200 -16.10 -10.96 6.23
N LEU A 201 -16.36 -11.82 5.24
CA LEU A 201 -17.70 -12.24 4.86
C LEU A 201 -18.50 -12.65 6.11
N ARG A 202 -19.37 -11.75 6.59
CA ARG A 202 -20.41 -12.11 7.54
C ARG A 202 -21.70 -12.14 6.76
N LYS A 203 -22.24 -13.35 6.59
CA LYS A 203 -23.68 -13.52 6.42
C LYS A 203 -24.30 -12.89 7.66
N GLN A 204 -24.95 -11.74 7.50
CA GLN A 204 -25.75 -11.18 8.58
C GLN A 204 -26.86 -12.21 8.81
N ASN A 205 -26.87 -12.86 9.97
CA ASN A 205 -27.84 -13.90 10.28
C ASN A 205 -29.25 -13.28 10.16
N SER A 206 -29.98 -13.67 9.12
CA SER A 206 -31.43 -13.59 9.12
C SER A 206 -31.94 -14.60 10.14
N ASP A 207 -32.64 -14.08 11.14
CA ASP A 207 -33.27 -14.83 12.20
C ASP A 207 -34.18 -15.96 11.64
N GLY A 208 -34.19 -17.08 12.36
CA GLY A 208 -35.19 -18.16 12.33
C GLY A 208 -35.71 -18.68 10.99
N GLY A 209 -35.20 -19.84 10.54
CA GLY A 209 -35.91 -20.66 9.56
C GLY A 209 -35.17 -21.92 9.15
N LYS A 210 -35.49 -23.05 9.80
CA LYS A 210 -35.13 -24.39 9.32
C LYS A 210 -35.64 -24.58 7.89
N THR A 211 -34.79 -25.01 6.96
CA THR A 211 -35.10 -26.16 6.08
C THR A 211 -33.81 -26.79 5.54
N SER A 212 -33.89 -28.10 5.48
CA SER A 212 -32.95 -29.11 5.05
C SER A 212 -32.91 -29.29 3.52
N PHE A 213 -31.74 -29.75 3.03
CA PHE A 213 -31.53 -30.88 2.11
C PHE A 213 -30.68 -30.67 0.83
N LEU A 214 -29.67 -31.56 0.77
CA LEU A 214 -29.17 -32.44 -0.30
C LEU A 214 -28.56 -31.89 -1.59
N SER A 215 -27.28 -32.25 -1.73
CA SER A 215 -26.54 -32.44 -2.98
C SER A 215 -27.21 -33.53 -3.83
N GLY A 216 -27.52 -33.19 -5.09
CA GLY A 216 -27.90 -34.13 -6.13
C GLY A 216 -26.91 -34.04 -7.29
N THR A 217 -25.98 -35.00 -7.35
CA THR A 217 -25.16 -35.30 -8.52
C THR A 217 -26.01 -35.95 -9.61
N ARG A 218 -25.70 -35.61 -10.87
CA ARG A 218 -26.34 -36.10 -12.09
C ARG A 218 -26.13 -37.62 -12.31
N SER A 219 -27.11 -38.15 -13.05
CA SER A 219 -27.25 -39.47 -13.71
C SER A 219 -27.76 -40.62 -12.86
#